data_AF-A0A949CJY1-F1
#
_entry.id   AF-A0A949CJY1-F1
#
_cell.length_a   1.000
_cell.length_b   1.000
_cell.length_c   1.000
_cell.angle_alpha   90.00
_cell.angle_beta   90.00
_cell.angle_gamma   90.00
#
_symmetry.space_group_name_H-M   'P 1'
#
loop_
_entity.id
_entity.type
_entity.pdbx_description
1 polymer ?
#
loop_
_entity_poly.entity_id
_entity_poly.type
_entity_poly.pdbx_seq_one_letter_code
_entity_poly.pdbx_strand_id
1 'polypeptide(L)'
;SRYPSPQTLRAMTKQGETESAPYTGIRKSTEGSKWIVECARRVESRPLYVLVWGGIEDLAQSLHDAPDIAPKLKVFYIGGPNKKWGPNAYQYIVEHHPDLWIIESNATYRGWFTGGEQSGPWSNREFVKRFVAGRGALGDLFAAKLDTLKMGDSPSVGWLLSGNPEDPAQPSWGGRYVRTASRPCKSFGRLTNIEDTISVFGIVELRLPVASNEVDALHVEMRIENQVLPGYKMDDGTLRFRFCPKGTGVYHYSLRSNSPIFDGKLGSITATNPEPSEIHADFARHPNWWTDDLSPAFAEGNHFGAKTVSRHRMEYLKDFAERLAH
;
A
#
# COMPACT_ATOMS: atom_id res chain seq x y z
N SER A 1 -33.40 10.97 2.01
CA SER A 1 -32.20 10.10 1.96
C SER A 1 -31.03 10.87 2.57
N ARG A 2 -30.19 10.24 3.40
CA ARG A 2 -28.95 10.84 3.94
C ARG A 2 -27.72 10.58 3.06
N TYR A 3 -27.88 9.85 1.95
CA TYR A 3 -26.81 9.57 1.00
C TYR A 3 -26.57 10.76 0.04
N PRO A 4 -25.33 11.01 -0.40
CA PRO A 4 -25.03 12.04 -1.38
C PRO A 4 -25.75 11.75 -2.70
N SER A 5 -26.18 12.81 -3.39
CA SER A 5 -26.77 12.67 -4.72
C SER A 5 -25.74 12.16 -5.74
N PRO A 6 -26.16 11.52 -6.84
CA PRO A 6 -25.24 11.14 -7.92
C PRO A 6 -24.44 12.33 -8.49
N GLN A 7 -25.05 13.53 -8.53
CA GLN A 7 -24.36 14.75 -8.96
C GLN A 7 -23.27 15.16 -7.97
N THR A 8 -23.54 15.06 -6.68
CA THR A 8 -22.57 15.32 -5.61
C THR A 8 -21.38 14.36 -5.70
N LEU A 9 -21.63 13.06 -5.91
CA LEU A 9 -20.58 12.05 -6.09
C LEU A 9 -19.70 12.33 -7.31
N ARG A 10 -20.31 12.68 -8.46
CA ARG A 10 -19.55 13.06 -9.66
C ARG A 10 -18.70 14.31 -9.45
N ALA A 11 -19.23 15.32 -8.77
CA ALA A 11 -18.50 16.57 -8.51
C ALA A 11 -17.25 16.38 -7.63
N MET A 12 -17.28 15.41 -6.70
CA MET A 12 -16.14 15.07 -5.82
C MET A 12 -15.24 13.97 -6.37
N THR A 13 -15.55 13.41 -7.55
CA THR A 13 -14.68 12.43 -8.21
C THR A 13 -13.61 13.18 -9.00
N LYS A 14 -12.34 12.92 -8.68
CA LYS A 14 -11.18 13.65 -9.20
C LYS A 14 -10.19 12.69 -9.81
N GLN A 15 -9.65 13.03 -10.98
CA GLN A 15 -8.63 12.21 -11.61
C GLN A 15 -7.29 12.37 -10.87
N GLY A 16 -6.82 11.27 -10.30
CA GLY A 16 -5.50 11.15 -9.70
C GLY A 16 -4.40 10.90 -10.73
N GLU A 17 -3.21 10.57 -10.23
CA GLU A 17 -2.06 10.19 -11.05
C GLU A 17 -2.32 8.84 -11.76
N THR A 18 -1.85 8.73 -13.01
CA THR A 18 -1.96 7.52 -13.84
C THR A 18 -0.62 6.86 -14.10
N GLU A 19 0.48 7.55 -13.81
CA GLU A 19 1.85 7.11 -14.06
C GLU A 19 2.63 6.88 -12.76
N SER A 20 3.51 5.88 -12.74
CA SER A 20 4.41 5.68 -11.60
C SER A 20 5.37 6.86 -11.42
N ALA A 21 5.61 7.26 -10.16
CA ALA A 21 6.56 8.30 -9.85
C ALA A 21 8.01 7.89 -10.22
N PRO A 22 8.83 8.82 -10.75
CA PRO A 22 10.26 8.60 -10.95
C PRO A 22 10.97 8.39 -9.61
N TYR A 23 12.28 8.19 -9.63
CA TYR A 23 13.04 7.93 -8.40
C TYR A 23 12.89 9.00 -7.30
N THR A 24 12.63 10.25 -7.68
CA THR A 24 12.31 11.33 -6.73
C THR A 24 11.04 11.08 -5.93
N GLY A 25 10.17 10.17 -6.36
CA GLY A 25 8.93 9.77 -5.69
C GLY A 25 7.77 10.75 -5.84
N ILE A 26 7.96 11.82 -6.61
CA ILE A 26 6.95 12.82 -6.94
C ILE A 26 6.96 13.10 -8.44
N ARG A 27 5.84 13.60 -8.96
CA ARG A 27 5.69 13.99 -10.37
C ARG A 27 5.19 15.41 -10.47
N LYS A 28 3.91 15.57 -10.77
CA LYS A 28 3.22 16.83 -10.97
C LYS A 28 1.89 16.78 -10.24
N SER A 29 1.41 17.93 -9.79
CA SER A 29 0.08 18.02 -9.21
C SER A 29 -1.00 17.56 -10.21
N THR A 30 -1.96 16.80 -9.70
CA THR A 30 -3.12 16.24 -10.38
C THR A 30 -4.40 16.92 -9.89
N GLU A 31 -5.55 16.58 -10.44
CA GLU A 31 -6.84 17.03 -9.87
C GLU A 31 -7.05 16.41 -8.48
N GLY A 32 -6.72 15.11 -8.33
CA GLY A 32 -6.84 14.36 -7.08
C GLY A 32 -5.97 14.90 -5.95
N SER A 33 -4.67 15.11 -6.19
CA SER A 33 -3.75 15.64 -5.18
C SER A 33 -4.14 17.06 -4.74
N LYS A 34 -4.48 17.96 -5.68
CA LYS A 34 -4.99 19.30 -5.34
C LYS A 34 -6.27 19.23 -4.51
N TRP A 35 -7.15 18.28 -4.80
CA TRP A 35 -8.38 18.09 -4.05
C TRP A 35 -8.13 17.60 -2.61
N ILE A 36 -7.14 16.72 -2.40
CA ILE A 36 -6.69 16.32 -1.06
C ILE A 36 -6.24 17.56 -0.27
N VAL A 37 -5.40 18.40 -0.88
CA VAL A 37 -4.92 19.65 -0.25
C VAL A 37 -6.08 20.59 0.09
N GLU A 38 -7.01 20.79 -0.85
CA GLU A 38 -8.20 21.63 -0.62
C GLU A 38 -9.04 21.09 0.55
N CYS A 39 -9.33 19.79 0.55
CA CYS A 39 -10.11 19.15 1.62
C CYS A 39 -9.43 19.28 2.98
N ALA A 40 -8.11 19.08 3.05
CA ALA A 40 -7.36 19.20 4.29
C ALA A 40 -7.29 20.64 4.81
N ARG A 41 -7.35 21.65 3.92
CA ARG A 41 -7.34 23.07 4.31
C ARG A 41 -8.71 23.62 4.70
N ARG A 42 -9.79 22.86 4.57
CA ARG A 42 -11.12 23.27 5.05
C ARG A 42 -11.09 23.56 6.55
N VAL A 43 -11.91 24.53 6.97
CA VAL A 43 -12.10 24.86 8.38
C VAL A 43 -13.02 23.81 9.00
N GLU A 44 -12.42 22.72 9.45
CA GLU A 44 -13.08 21.58 10.06
C GLU A 44 -12.28 21.09 11.26
N SER A 45 -12.98 20.72 12.34
CA SER A 45 -12.33 20.18 13.55
C SER A 45 -11.91 18.72 13.40
N ARG A 46 -12.51 18.01 12.44
CA ARG A 46 -12.22 16.61 12.14
C ARG A 46 -10.99 16.51 11.25
N PRO A 47 -10.12 15.50 11.45
CA PRO A 47 -9.06 15.23 10.49
C PRO A 47 -9.64 14.78 9.14
N LEU A 48 -8.84 14.92 8.09
CA LEU A 48 -9.12 14.31 6.80
C LEU A 48 -8.63 12.87 6.81
N TYR A 49 -9.56 11.92 6.78
CA TYR A 49 -9.25 10.51 6.59
C TYR A 49 -8.96 10.23 5.11
N VAL A 50 -7.76 9.74 4.82
CA VAL A 50 -7.30 9.42 3.45
C VAL A 50 -7.12 7.92 3.33
N LEU A 51 -8.01 7.27 2.60
CA LEU A 51 -7.97 5.81 2.39
C LEU A 51 -7.28 5.52 1.05
N VAL A 52 -6.11 4.88 1.08
CA VAL A 52 -5.28 4.63 -0.11
C VAL A 52 -5.35 3.15 -0.46
N TRP A 53 -6.02 2.83 -1.58
CA TRP A 53 -6.33 1.46 -2.02
C TRP A 53 -5.42 0.94 -3.15
N GLY A 54 -4.50 1.78 -3.63
CA GLY A 54 -3.65 1.48 -4.78
C GLY A 54 -2.31 2.21 -4.68
N GLY A 55 -1.93 2.90 -5.77
CA GLY A 55 -0.79 3.82 -5.76
C GLY A 55 -0.93 4.92 -4.70
N ILE A 56 0.20 5.37 -4.17
CA ILE A 56 0.29 6.43 -3.13
C ILE A 56 0.78 7.76 -3.71
N GLU A 57 0.88 7.87 -5.03
CA GLU A 57 1.44 8.98 -5.78
C GLU A 57 0.74 10.31 -5.46
N ASP A 58 -0.60 10.34 -5.44
CA ASP A 58 -1.33 11.58 -5.14
C ASP A 58 -1.12 12.04 -3.70
N LEU A 59 -0.98 11.12 -2.75
CA LEU A 59 -0.65 11.48 -1.37
C LEU A 59 0.76 12.05 -1.28
N ALA A 60 1.74 11.40 -1.91
CA ALA A 60 3.12 11.88 -1.96
C ALA A 60 3.20 13.27 -2.59
N GLN A 61 2.51 13.49 -3.71
CA GLN A 61 2.45 14.78 -4.39
C GLN A 61 1.73 15.83 -3.54
N SER A 62 0.62 15.48 -2.86
CA SER A 62 -0.11 16.41 -1.98
C SER A 62 0.76 16.90 -0.81
N LEU A 63 1.51 15.98 -0.19
CA LEU A 63 2.41 16.29 0.92
C LEU A 63 3.64 17.09 0.46
N HIS A 64 4.11 16.84 -0.76
CA HIS A 64 5.16 17.65 -1.39
C HIS A 64 4.69 19.09 -1.64
N ASP A 65 3.54 19.26 -2.29
CA ASP A 65 3.02 20.57 -2.69
C ASP A 65 2.53 21.39 -1.49
N ALA A 66 2.08 20.73 -0.42
CA ALA A 66 1.48 21.36 0.75
C ALA A 66 1.83 20.60 2.04
N PRO A 67 3.09 20.66 2.51
CA PRO A 67 3.52 19.95 3.72
C PRO A 67 2.75 20.36 4.99
N ASP A 68 2.12 21.55 5.00
CA ASP A 68 1.27 22.06 6.08
C ASP A 68 0.03 21.19 6.36
N ILE A 69 -0.40 20.34 5.42
CA ILE A 69 -1.57 19.49 5.60
C ILE A 69 -1.30 18.26 6.46
N ALA A 70 -0.03 17.84 6.60
CA ALA A 70 0.34 16.57 7.23
C ALA A 70 -0.28 16.35 8.63
N PRO A 71 -0.31 17.35 9.54
CA PRO A 71 -0.94 17.20 10.86
C PRO A 71 -2.46 16.97 10.83
N LYS A 72 -3.11 17.26 9.70
CA LYS A 72 -4.57 17.11 9.52
C LYS A 72 -4.96 15.78 8.89
N LEU A 73 -3.99 14.99 8.42
CA LEU A 73 -4.27 13.74 7.72
C LEU A 73 -4.26 12.56 8.70
N LYS A 74 -5.21 11.65 8.48
CA LYS A 74 -5.20 10.30 9.05
C LYS A 74 -5.24 9.31 7.89
N VAL A 75 -4.07 8.79 7.52
CA VAL A 75 -3.94 7.94 6.33
C VAL A 75 -4.12 6.48 6.69
N PHE A 76 -4.91 5.75 5.90
CA PHE A 76 -4.97 4.29 5.94
C PHE A 76 -4.53 3.76 4.58
N TYR A 77 -3.33 3.21 4.51
CA TYR A 77 -2.75 2.68 3.30
C TYR A 77 -2.82 1.15 3.27
N ILE A 78 -3.51 0.62 2.26
CA ILE A 78 -3.40 -0.79 1.90
C ILE A 78 -2.07 -0.97 1.16
N GLY A 79 -0.99 -1.08 1.95
CA GLY A 79 0.37 -1.06 1.45
C GLY A 79 0.74 -2.32 0.70
N GLY A 80 0.50 -3.48 1.29
CA GLY A 80 1.11 -4.78 0.95
C GLY A 80 1.55 -4.92 -0.51
N PRO A 81 0.68 -5.44 -1.40
CA PRO A 81 1.03 -5.61 -2.82
C PRO A 81 1.10 -4.28 -3.59
N ASN A 82 0.54 -3.19 -3.06
CA ASN A 82 0.48 -1.90 -3.76
C ASN A 82 1.81 -1.15 -3.75
N LYS A 83 2.65 -1.33 -2.72
CA LYS A 83 4.01 -0.78 -2.66
C LYS A 83 4.90 -1.26 -3.82
N LYS A 84 4.60 -2.44 -4.38
CA LYS A 84 5.24 -2.93 -5.61
C LYS A 84 5.06 -1.97 -6.79
N TRP A 85 3.92 -1.28 -6.87
CA TRP A 85 3.56 -0.42 -7.99
C TRP A 85 3.98 1.04 -7.81
N GLY A 86 4.24 1.47 -6.58
CA GLY A 86 4.68 2.84 -6.24
C GLY A 86 5.80 2.90 -5.20
N PRO A 87 6.92 2.15 -5.35
CA PRO A 87 7.96 2.09 -4.32
C PRO A 87 8.66 3.45 -4.15
N ASN A 88 8.80 4.24 -5.23
CA ASN A 88 9.42 5.55 -5.17
C ASN A 88 8.56 6.56 -4.40
N ALA A 89 7.25 6.62 -4.68
CA ALA A 89 6.32 7.51 -3.98
C ALA A 89 6.20 7.15 -2.50
N TYR A 90 6.13 5.86 -2.19
CA TYR A 90 6.17 5.37 -0.82
C TYR A 90 7.46 5.82 -0.11
N GLN A 91 8.63 5.58 -0.72
CA GLN A 91 9.90 5.92 -0.10
C GLN A 91 10.10 7.44 0.05
N TYR A 92 9.53 8.25 -0.85
CA TYR A 92 9.50 9.70 -0.68
C TYR A 92 8.74 10.11 0.58
N ILE A 93 7.55 9.54 0.83
CA ILE A 93 6.78 9.81 2.06
C ILE A 93 7.60 9.41 3.29
N VAL A 94 8.29 8.27 3.23
CA VAL A 94 9.14 7.79 4.33
C VAL A 94 10.27 8.75 4.65
N GLU A 95 10.91 9.29 3.63
CA GLU A 95 12.09 10.15 3.79
C GLU A 95 11.71 11.59 4.17
N HIS A 96 10.60 12.12 3.67
CA HIS A 96 10.27 13.54 3.74
C HIS A 96 9.13 13.88 4.69
N HIS A 97 8.31 12.90 5.08
CA HIS A 97 7.16 13.10 5.97
C HIS A 97 7.18 12.12 7.16
N PRO A 98 8.28 12.08 7.94
CA PRO A 98 8.45 11.12 9.04
C PRO A 98 7.35 11.19 10.12
N ASP A 99 6.78 12.37 10.33
CA ASP A 99 5.76 12.62 11.36
C ASP A 99 4.32 12.33 10.90
N LEU A 100 4.13 11.92 9.63
CA LEU A 100 2.80 11.62 9.09
C LEU A 100 2.11 10.54 9.93
N TRP A 101 0.83 10.77 10.24
CA TRP A 101 -0.01 9.75 10.85
C TRP A 101 -0.55 8.81 9.77
N ILE A 102 -0.13 7.56 9.81
CA ILE A 102 -0.45 6.58 8.78
C ILE A 102 -0.48 5.15 9.33
N ILE A 103 -1.55 4.43 8.98
CA ILE A 103 -1.64 2.99 9.08
C ILE A 103 -1.14 2.39 7.78
N GLU A 104 -0.10 1.56 7.85
CA GLU A 104 0.39 0.76 6.74
C GLU A 104 -0.06 -0.70 6.92
N SER A 105 -1.15 -1.06 6.24
CA SER A 105 -1.73 -2.40 6.28
C SER A 105 -1.12 -3.28 5.18
N ASN A 106 -0.12 -4.09 5.53
CA ASN A 106 0.62 -4.92 4.57
C ASN A 106 0.00 -6.31 4.37
N ALA A 107 -0.62 -6.88 5.39
CA ALA A 107 -1.23 -8.21 5.36
C ALA A 107 -2.55 -8.28 6.11
N THR A 108 -2.84 -7.38 7.07
CA THR A 108 -4.08 -7.38 7.85
C THR A 108 -5.33 -7.41 6.97
N TYR A 109 -5.27 -6.71 5.83
CA TYR A 109 -6.37 -6.63 4.88
C TYR A 109 -6.82 -7.97 4.28
N ARG A 110 -5.94 -8.98 4.28
CA ARG A 110 -6.24 -10.34 3.79
C ARG A 110 -7.38 -10.99 4.59
N GLY A 111 -7.52 -10.61 5.86
CA GLY A 111 -8.48 -11.20 6.77
C GLY A 111 -9.94 -11.14 6.31
N TRP A 112 -10.28 -10.21 5.41
CA TRP A 112 -11.61 -10.12 4.79
C TRP A 112 -11.98 -11.28 3.88
N PHE A 113 -11.02 -11.94 3.26
CA PHE A 113 -11.31 -12.97 2.26
C PHE A 113 -10.48 -14.25 2.45
N THR A 114 -9.57 -14.29 3.42
CA THR A 114 -8.77 -15.48 3.73
C THR A 114 -9.07 -16.08 5.10
N GLY A 115 -9.77 -15.40 6.00
CA GLY A 115 -10.05 -15.87 7.36
C GLY A 115 -11.48 -15.62 7.83
N GLY A 116 -11.77 -16.02 9.06
CA GLY A 116 -13.10 -15.90 9.67
C GLY A 116 -14.06 -17.00 9.21
N GLU A 117 -15.34 -16.87 9.55
CA GLU A 117 -16.39 -17.80 9.11
C GLU A 117 -16.54 -17.76 7.59
N GLN A 118 -16.26 -18.88 6.92
CA GLN A 118 -16.28 -19.02 5.46
C GLN A 118 -17.10 -20.23 4.99
N SER A 119 -17.91 -20.83 5.86
CA SER A 119 -18.81 -21.93 5.51
C SER A 119 -20.16 -21.42 5.01
N GLY A 120 -20.84 -22.28 4.24
CA GLY A 120 -22.20 -22.04 3.76
C GLY A 120 -22.40 -20.66 3.11
N PRO A 121 -23.39 -19.87 3.55
CA PRO A 121 -23.71 -18.57 2.96
C PRO A 121 -22.62 -17.51 3.18
N TRP A 122 -21.66 -17.77 4.07
CA TRP A 122 -20.57 -16.84 4.41
C TRP A 122 -19.30 -17.12 3.60
N SER A 123 -19.22 -18.21 2.84
CA SER A 123 -18.11 -18.40 1.90
C SER A 123 -18.04 -17.26 0.87
N ASN A 124 -16.84 -16.93 0.38
CA ASN A 124 -16.65 -15.78 -0.51
C ASN A 124 -17.57 -15.81 -1.74
N ARG A 125 -17.75 -16.98 -2.36
CA ARG A 125 -18.58 -17.15 -3.56
C ARG A 125 -20.07 -17.18 -3.23
N GLU A 126 -20.47 -17.93 -2.21
CA GLU A 126 -21.89 -18.03 -1.86
C GLU A 126 -22.42 -16.72 -1.29
N PHE A 127 -21.60 -15.94 -0.58
CA PHE A 127 -22.01 -14.61 -0.11
C PHE A 127 -22.40 -13.70 -1.28
N VAL A 128 -21.53 -13.61 -2.30
CA VAL A 128 -21.81 -12.79 -3.50
C VAL A 128 -23.05 -13.31 -4.21
N LYS A 129 -23.15 -14.62 -4.43
CA LYS A 129 -24.29 -15.25 -5.10
C LYS A 129 -25.63 -15.01 -4.38
N ARG A 130 -25.66 -15.09 -3.04
CA ARG A 130 -26.91 -15.06 -2.26
C ARG A 130 -27.33 -13.65 -1.87
N PHE A 131 -26.37 -12.78 -1.56
CA PHE A 131 -26.64 -11.49 -0.93
C PHE A 131 -26.25 -10.28 -1.79
N VAL A 132 -25.53 -10.46 -2.89
CA VAL A 132 -25.04 -9.35 -3.72
C VAL A 132 -25.61 -9.38 -5.13
N ALA A 133 -25.42 -10.48 -5.86
CA ALA A 133 -25.90 -10.61 -7.24
C ALA A 133 -27.43 -10.45 -7.31
N GLY A 134 -27.92 -9.67 -8.29
CA GLY A 134 -29.35 -9.38 -8.45
C GLY A 134 -29.92 -8.35 -7.48
N ARG A 135 -29.10 -7.74 -6.61
CA ARG A 135 -29.52 -6.63 -5.71
C ARG A 135 -29.37 -5.28 -6.40
N GLY A 136 -30.11 -5.10 -7.49
CA GLY A 136 -30.10 -3.90 -8.30
C GLY A 136 -28.75 -3.61 -8.97
N ALA A 137 -28.61 -2.42 -9.56
CA ALA A 137 -27.47 -2.08 -10.41
C ALA A 137 -26.11 -2.16 -9.70
N LEU A 138 -26.05 -1.87 -8.40
CA LEU A 138 -24.81 -1.97 -7.62
C LEU A 138 -24.41 -3.42 -7.36
N GLY A 139 -25.38 -4.28 -6.99
CA GLY A 139 -25.15 -5.71 -6.81
C GLY A 139 -24.71 -6.40 -8.09
N ASP A 140 -25.34 -6.05 -9.21
CA ASP A 140 -25.01 -6.59 -10.53
C ASP A 140 -23.62 -6.15 -10.99
N LEU A 141 -23.27 -4.87 -10.80
CA LEU A 141 -21.92 -4.38 -11.11
C LEU A 141 -20.86 -5.09 -10.26
N PHE A 142 -21.10 -5.28 -8.96
CA PHE A 142 -20.18 -5.99 -8.08
C PHE A 142 -19.93 -7.40 -8.61
N ALA A 143 -21.00 -8.18 -8.82
CA ALA A 143 -20.91 -9.57 -9.25
C ALA A 143 -20.28 -9.72 -10.64
N ALA A 144 -20.47 -8.75 -11.54
CA ALA A 144 -19.86 -8.73 -12.86
C ALA A 144 -18.34 -8.46 -12.83
N LYS A 145 -17.82 -7.76 -11.82
CA LYS A 145 -16.37 -7.52 -11.67
C LYS A 145 -15.65 -8.72 -11.08
N LEU A 146 -16.24 -9.38 -10.10
CA LEU A 146 -15.73 -10.62 -9.51
C LEU A 146 -16.88 -11.34 -8.80
N ASP A 147 -17.14 -12.60 -9.16
CA ASP A 147 -18.24 -13.41 -8.60
C ASP A 147 -17.92 -14.01 -7.22
N THR A 148 -16.83 -13.55 -6.59
CA THR A 148 -16.36 -14.00 -5.28
C THR A 148 -15.87 -12.82 -4.45
N LEU A 149 -16.11 -12.87 -3.14
CA LEU A 149 -15.70 -11.82 -2.22
C LEU A 149 -14.16 -11.74 -2.15
N LYS A 150 -13.62 -10.57 -2.50
CA LYS A 150 -12.23 -10.18 -2.22
C LYS A 150 -12.18 -8.98 -1.30
N MET A 151 -12.75 -7.83 -1.72
CA MET A 151 -12.88 -6.61 -0.89
C MET A 151 -11.61 -6.24 -0.09
N GLY A 152 -10.44 -6.40 -0.71
CA GLY A 152 -9.16 -6.29 -0.04
C GLY A 152 -8.89 -4.91 0.56
N ASP A 153 -9.51 -3.86 0.03
CA ASP A 153 -9.28 -2.49 0.51
C ASP A 153 -10.35 -2.02 1.51
N SER A 154 -11.47 -2.75 1.60
CA SER A 154 -12.59 -2.42 2.47
C SER A 154 -12.30 -2.38 3.98
N PRO A 155 -11.24 -3.02 4.53
CA PRO A 155 -10.87 -2.78 5.93
C PRO A 155 -10.60 -1.31 6.24
N SER A 156 -10.08 -0.54 5.28
CA SER A 156 -9.87 0.91 5.48
C SER A 156 -11.17 1.69 5.67
N VAL A 157 -12.29 1.23 5.07
CA VAL A 157 -13.63 1.77 5.32
C VAL A 157 -14.19 1.22 6.62
N GLY A 158 -14.03 -0.08 6.86
CA GLY A 158 -14.46 -0.74 8.11
C GLY A 158 -13.89 -0.07 9.36
N TRP A 159 -12.63 0.38 9.29
CA TRP A 159 -11.97 1.19 10.32
C TRP A 159 -12.76 2.44 10.72
N LEU A 160 -13.42 3.11 9.76
CA LEU A 160 -14.24 4.30 10.01
C LEU A 160 -15.68 3.95 10.43
N LEU A 161 -16.17 2.77 10.06
CA LEU A 161 -17.55 2.34 10.33
C LEU A 161 -17.74 1.74 11.72
N SER A 162 -16.70 1.11 12.29
CA SER A 162 -16.79 0.42 13.58
C SER A 162 -15.46 0.45 14.31
N GLY A 163 -15.47 0.95 15.55
CA GLY A 163 -14.30 1.14 16.40
C GLY A 163 -13.99 2.62 16.66
N ASN A 164 -12.82 2.89 17.24
CA ASN A 164 -12.31 4.25 17.40
C ASN A 164 -11.21 4.50 16.36
N PRO A 165 -11.47 5.31 15.30
CA PRO A 165 -10.46 5.53 14.28
C PRO A 165 -9.23 6.28 14.77
N GLU A 166 -9.30 6.99 15.90
CA GLU A 166 -8.16 7.72 16.44
C GLU A 166 -7.13 6.85 17.18
N ASP A 167 -7.48 5.61 17.54
CA ASP A 167 -6.58 4.67 18.22
C ASP A 167 -6.48 3.33 17.46
N PRO A 168 -5.50 3.17 16.56
CA PRO A 168 -5.31 1.94 15.79
C PRO A 168 -4.93 0.74 16.65
N ALA A 169 -4.54 0.94 17.91
CA ALA A 169 -4.29 -0.15 18.84
C ALA A 169 -5.59 -0.80 19.35
N GLN A 170 -6.76 -0.18 19.15
CA GLN A 170 -8.04 -0.78 19.49
C GLN A 170 -8.59 -1.64 18.34
N PRO A 171 -9.36 -2.70 18.65
CA PRO A 171 -10.09 -3.44 17.64
C PRO A 171 -11.09 -2.54 16.88
N SER A 172 -11.12 -2.72 15.55
CA SER A 172 -12.07 -2.10 14.63
C SER A 172 -12.44 -3.12 13.55
N TRP A 173 -13.48 -2.88 12.75
CA TRP A 173 -13.70 -3.69 11.54
C TRP A 173 -12.56 -3.56 10.53
N GLY A 174 -11.72 -2.52 10.65
CA GLY A 174 -10.51 -2.36 9.85
C GLY A 174 -9.27 -3.07 10.40
N GLY A 175 -9.37 -3.71 11.56
CA GLY A 175 -8.28 -4.42 12.22
C GLY A 175 -7.71 -3.69 13.43
N ARG A 176 -6.60 -4.23 13.94
CA ARG A 176 -5.81 -3.69 15.05
C ARG A 176 -4.35 -3.64 14.62
N TYR A 177 -3.71 -2.51 14.88
CA TYR A 177 -2.36 -2.20 14.43
C TYR A 177 -1.45 -1.89 15.62
N VAL A 178 -0.15 -2.04 15.40
CA VAL A 178 0.89 -1.72 16.39
C VAL A 178 1.75 -0.57 15.87
N ARG A 179 2.20 0.30 16.78
CA ARG A 179 3.14 1.35 16.43
C ARG A 179 4.47 0.73 16.01
N THR A 180 5.18 1.42 15.13
CA THR A 180 6.50 0.99 14.69
C THR A 180 7.35 2.18 14.29
N ALA A 181 8.62 2.09 14.70
CA ALA A 181 9.64 3.08 14.44
C ALA A 181 10.32 2.97 13.07
N SER A 182 10.11 1.86 12.37
CA SER A 182 10.94 1.48 11.22
C SER A 182 10.09 1.01 10.05
N ARG A 183 10.60 1.30 8.85
CA ARG A 183 10.12 0.73 7.60
C ARG A 183 11.27 -0.02 6.97
N PRO A 184 11.10 -1.31 6.63
CA PRO A 184 12.19 -2.10 6.08
C PRO A 184 12.55 -1.54 4.70
N CYS A 185 13.65 -0.79 4.62
CA CYS A 185 14.30 -0.36 3.39
C CYS A 185 15.76 -0.80 3.45
N LYS A 186 16.20 -1.64 2.51
CA LYS A 186 17.59 -2.14 2.44
C LYS A 186 18.24 -1.67 1.15
N SER A 187 19.35 -0.95 1.29
CA SER A 187 20.14 -0.42 0.18
C SER A 187 21.38 -1.28 -0.06
N PHE A 188 21.65 -1.61 -1.32
CA PHE A 188 22.80 -2.41 -1.75
C PHE A 188 23.63 -1.67 -2.78
N GLY A 189 24.94 -1.51 -2.51
CA GLY A 189 25.90 -0.89 -3.42
C GLY A 189 26.39 -1.81 -4.57
N ARG A 190 25.77 -2.98 -4.71
CA ARG A 190 26.15 -4.04 -5.66
C ARG A 190 24.89 -4.78 -6.11
N LEU A 191 25.02 -5.58 -7.17
CA LEU A 191 24.02 -6.59 -7.49
C LEU A 191 23.86 -7.54 -6.29
N THR A 192 22.62 -7.81 -5.95
CA THR A 192 22.25 -8.73 -4.88
C THR A 192 22.30 -10.18 -5.36
N ASN A 193 22.45 -11.11 -4.42
CA ASN A 193 22.39 -12.54 -4.64
C ASN A 193 21.34 -13.21 -3.71
N ILE A 194 21.22 -14.53 -3.79
CA ILE A 194 20.21 -15.30 -3.06
C ILE A 194 20.37 -15.23 -1.53
N GLU A 195 21.56 -14.90 -1.02
CA GLU A 195 21.85 -14.76 0.41
C GLU A 195 21.44 -13.39 0.94
N ASP A 196 21.30 -12.38 0.08
CA ASP A 196 20.75 -11.09 0.47
C ASP A 196 19.26 -11.25 0.78
N THR A 197 18.84 -10.82 1.96
CA THR A 197 17.46 -10.99 2.44
C THR A 197 16.75 -9.67 2.73
N ILE A 198 15.44 -9.67 2.56
CA ILE A 198 14.54 -8.60 3.02
C ILE A 198 13.20 -9.20 3.41
N SER A 199 12.51 -8.60 4.38
CA SER A 199 11.15 -9.01 4.70
C SER A 199 10.19 -8.58 3.60
N VAL A 200 9.15 -9.39 3.36
CA VAL A 200 8.12 -9.06 2.37
C VAL A 200 7.53 -7.69 2.64
N PHE A 201 7.19 -7.00 1.56
CA PHE A 201 6.73 -5.61 1.56
C PHE A 201 7.80 -4.57 1.97
N GLY A 202 9.05 -4.97 2.23
CA GLY A 202 10.15 -4.02 2.33
C GLY A 202 10.55 -3.42 0.97
N ILE A 203 11.24 -2.28 1.02
CA ILE A 203 11.83 -1.62 -0.14
C ILE A 203 13.27 -2.12 -0.31
N VAL A 204 13.56 -2.69 -1.47
CA VAL A 204 14.93 -2.96 -1.91
C VAL A 204 15.38 -1.79 -2.75
N GLU A 205 16.54 -1.23 -2.44
CA GLU A 205 17.20 -0.20 -3.23
C GLU A 205 18.55 -0.72 -3.72
N LEU A 206 18.77 -0.73 -5.04
CA LEU A 206 20.10 -0.92 -5.60
C LEU A 206 20.70 0.43 -5.91
N ARG A 207 21.96 0.63 -5.55
CA ARG A 207 22.78 1.82 -5.85
C ARG A 207 24.06 1.37 -6.52
N LEU A 208 23.99 1.12 -7.82
CA LEU A 208 25.12 0.56 -8.57
C LEU A 208 26.06 1.70 -9.00
N PRO A 209 27.38 1.61 -8.78
CA PRO A 209 28.30 2.63 -9.27
C PRO A 209 28.29 2.67 -10.80
N VAL A 210 28.32 3.88 -11.35
CA VAL A 210 28.42 4.15 -12.79
C VAL A 210 29.83 4.67 -13.06
N ALA A 211 30.57 4.01 -13.95
CA ALA A 211 31.91 4.45 -14.31
C ALA A 211 31.86 5.80 -15.07
N SER A 212 32.89 6.63 -14.90
CA SER A 212 32.94 7.99 -15.48
C SER A 212 33.00 8.01 -17.01
N ASN A 213 33.31 6.88 -17.65
CA ASN A 213 33.38 6.69 -19.11
C ASN A 213 32.10 6.08 -19.70
N GLU A 214 31.03 5.96 -18.92
CA GLU A 214 29.74 5.47 -19.40
C GLU A 214 29.08 6.43 -20.38
N VAL A 215 28.25 5.88 -21.26
CA VAL A 215 27.58 6.64 -22.32
C VAL A 215 26.72 7.78 -21.75
N ASP A 216 26.75 8.94 -22.40
CA ASP A 216 26.03 10.14 -21.95
C ASP A 216 24.51 9.91 -21.81
N ALA A 217 23.94 9.06 -22.68
CA ALA A 217 22.53 8.64 -22.65
C ALA A 217 22.37 7.20 -22.12
N LEU A 218 22.94 6.91 -20.94
CA LEU A 218 22.82 5.60 -20.30
C LEU A 218 21.35 5.26 -20.03
N HIS A 219 20.87 4.19 -20.66
CA HIS A 219 19.55 3.62 -20.45
C HIS A 219 19.70 2.23 -19.87
N VAL A 220 19.12 2.00 -18.70
CA VAL A 220 19.14 0.70 -18.03
C VAL A 220 17.75 0.44 -17.48
N GLU A 221 17.24 -0.76 -17.69
CA GLU A 221 16.01 -1.25 -17.10
C GLU A 221 16.26 -2.54 -16.35
N MET A 222 15.62 -2.69 -15.20
CA MET A 222 15.57 -3.94 -14.47
C MET A 222 14.27 -4.68 -14.80
N ARG A 223 14.39 -5.93 -15.21
CA ARG A 223 13.25 -6.85 -15.33
C ARG A 223 13.20 -7.74 -14.10
N ILE A 224 12.11 -7.64 -13.34
CA ILE A 224 11.89 -8.41 -12.12
C ILE A 224 10.42 -8.82 -12.06
N GLU A 225 10.15 -10.12 -11.91
CA GLU A 225 8.79 -10.67 -11.98
C GLU A 225 8.07 -10.22 -13.28
N ASN A 226 6.90 -9.58 -13.13
CA ASN A 226 6.11 -8.97 -14.19
C ASN A 226 6.31 -7.46 -14.31
N GLN A 227 7.44 -6.91 -13.82
CA GLN A 227 7.76 -5.49 -13.90
C GLN A 227 9.00 -5.22 -14.74
N VAL A 228 8.98 -4.06 -15.40
CA VAL A 228 10.14 -3.40 -15.98
C VAL A 228 10.32 -2.10 -15.22
N LEU A 229 11.44 -1.95 -14.54
CA LEU A 229 11.75 -0.82 -13.69
C LEU A 229 12.85 0.01 -14.34
N PRO A 230 12.63 1.30 -14.62
CA PRO A 230 13.68 2.17 -15.15
C PRO A 230 14.79 2.36 -14.10
N GLY A 231 16.03 2.40 -14.56
CA GLY A 231 17.19 2.79 -13.77
C GLY A 231 17.39 4.29 -13.83
N TYR A 232 17.71 4.89 -12.69
CA TYR A 232 17.89 6.34 -12.56
C TYR A 232 19.34 6.67 -12.26
N LYS A 233 20.01 7.35 -13.19
CA LYS A 233 21.36 7.89 -12.97
C LYS A 233 21.26 9.12 -12.07
N MET A 234 22.06 9.13 -11.02
CA MET A 234 22.08 10.18 -10.00
C MET A 234 23.40 10.95 -10.06
N ASP A 235 23.40 12.18 -9.56
CA ASP A 235 24.57 13.08 -9.58
C ASP A 235 25.75 12.55 -8.76
N ASP A 236 25.51 11.64 -7.82
CA ASP A 236 26.54 10.96 -7.03
C ASP A 236 27.24 9.80 -7.78
N GLY A 237 27.00 9.68 -9.08
CA GLY A 237 27.61 8.63 -9.91
C GLY A 237 27.00 7.26 -9.70
N THR A 238 25.79 7.16 -9.15
CA THR A 238 25.08 5.88 -8.99
C THR A 238 23.90 5.73 -9.94
N LEU A 239 23.64 4.49 -10.36
CA LEU A 239 22.43 4.05 -11.02
C LEU A 239 21.53 3.37 -10.00
N ARG A 240 20.31 3.88 -9.86
CA ARG A 240 19.41 3.46 -8.78
C ARG A 240 18.14 2.77 -9.28
N PHE A 241 17.73 1.76 -8.55
CA PHE A 241 16.47 1.03 -8.72
C PHE A 241 15.81 0.85 -7.35
N ARG A 242 14.47 0.91 -7.31
CA ARG A 242 13.69 0.53 -6.13
C ARG A 242 12.62 -0.48 -6.51
N PHE A 243 12.46 -1.53 -5.72
CA PHE A 243 11.37 -2.49 -5.88
C PHE A 243 10.92 -3.04 -4.53
N CYS A 244 9.75 -3.66 -4.50
CA CYS A 244 9.13 -4.20 -3.29
C CYS A 244 8.66 -5.65 -3.53
N PRO A 245 9.28 -6.65 -2.88
CA PRO A 245 8.81 -8.03 -2.92
C PRO A 245 7.40 -8.15 -2.33
N LYS A 246 6.44 -8.73 -3.06
CA LYS A 246 5.02 -8.81 -2.66
C LYS A 246 4.64 -10.10 -1.91
N GLY A 247 5.59 -10.98 -1.68
CA GLY A 247 5.42 -12.32 -1.13
C GLY A 247 6.77 -13.00 -0.93
N THR A 248 6.82 -14.07 -0.14
CA THR A 248 8.07 -14.76 0.21
C THR A 248 8.64 -15.55 -0.97
N GLY A 249 9.94 -15.82 -0.93
CA GLY A 249 10.66 -16.59 -1.94
C GLY A 249 11.80 -15.82 -2.59
N VAL A 250 12.44 -16.45 -3.57
CA VAL A 250 13.58 -15.86 -4.28
C VAL A 250 13.06 -15.06 -5.48
N TYR A 251 13.47 -13.79 -5.54
CA TYR A 251 13.21 -12.91 -6.67
C TYR A 251 14.45 -12.82 -7.51
N HIS A 252 14.35 -13.22 -8.78
CA HIS A 252 15.42 -13.06 -9.76
C HIS A 252 15.14 -11.84 -10.64
N TYR A 253 16.20 -11.11 -10.98
CA TYR A 253 16.11 -9.99 -11.91
C TYR A 253 17.27 -9.98 -12.89
N SER A 254 17.05 -9.30 -14.02
CA SER A 254 18.06 -9.04 -15.03
C SER A 254 18.07 -7.56 -15.40
N LEU A 255 19.24 -7.06 -15.77
CA LEU A 255 19.40 -5.72 -16.32
C LEU A 255 19.46 -5.78 -17.84
N ARG A 256 18.77 -4.85 -18.50
CA ARG A 256 18.83 -4.59 -19.94
C ARG A 256 19.36 -3.18 -20.14
N SER A 257 20.37 -3.00 -20.99
CA SER A 257 21.00 -1.70 -21.17
C SER A 257 21.65 -1.51 -22.54
N ASN A 258 21.86 -0.25 -22.92
CA ASN A 258 22.79 0.12 -23.99
C ASN A 258 24.27 0.13 -23.55
N SER A 259 24.57 -0.06 -22.27
CA SER A 259 25.93 -0.25 -21.77
C SER A 259 26.27 -1.73 -21.59
N PRO A 260 27.41 -2.22 -22.11
CA PRO A 260 27.85 -3.59 -21.91
C PRO A 260 28.24 -3.89 -20.44
N ILE A 261 28.45 -2.87 -19.61
CA ILE A 261 28.72 -3.05 -18.17
C ILE A 261 27.47 -3.55 -17.45
N PHE A 262 26.30 -3.05 -17.84
CA PHE A 262 25.02 -3.38 -17.20
C PHE A 262 24.20 -4.42 -17.98
N ASP A 263 24.27 -4.45 -19.31
CA ASP A 263 23.43 -5.33 -20.11
C ASP A 263 23.68 -6.81 -19.81
N GLY A 264 22.60 -7.57 -19.62
CA GLY A 264 22.65 -8.99 -19.32
C GLY A 264 23.08 -9.35 -17.90
N LYS A 265 23.37 -8.38 -17.03
CA LYS A 265 23.68 -8.66 -15.62
C LYS A 265 22.48 -9.26 -14.90
N LEU A 266 22.75 -10.22 -14.01
CA LEU A 266 21.75 -10.92 -13.23
C LEU A 266 21.94 -10.63 -11.75
N GLY A 267 20.85 -10.65 -11.00
CA GLY A 267 20.87 -10.64 -9.55
C GLY A 267 19.66 -11.37 -8.98
N SER A 268 19.70 -11.58 -7.68
CA SER A 268 18.58 -12.16 -6.94
C SER A 268 18.49 -11.59 -5.53
N ILE A 269 17.35 -11.76 -4.86
CA ILE A 269 17.17 -11.46 -3.45
C ILE A 269 16.14 -12.41 -2.86
N THR A 270 16.32 -12.83 -1.61
CA THR A 270 15.36 -13.69 -0.91
C THR A 270 14.43 -12.85 -0.02
N ALA A 271 13.14 -12.91 -0.30
CA ALA A 271 12.11 -12.28 0.52
C ALA A 271 11.61 -13.26 1.60
N THR A 272 11.66 -12.85 2.87
CA THR A 272 11.25 -13.65 4.03
C THR A 272 9.99 -13.10 4.69
N ASN A 273 9.34 -13.89 5.55
CA ASN A 273 8.30 -13.34 6.41
C ASN A 273 8.89 -12.27 7.33
N PRO A 274 8.11 -11.23 7.68
CA PRO A 274 8.53 -10.28 8.68
C PRO A 274 8.52 -10.93 10.07
N GLU A 275 9.53 -10.63 10.88
CA GLU A 275 9.64 -11.10 12.25
C GLU A 275 9.19 -10.02 13.25
N PRO A 276 8.60 -10.39 14.41
CA PRO A 276 8.19 -9.42 15.43
C PRO A 276 9.32 -8.49 15.91
N SER A 277 10.57 -8.95 15.86
CA SER A 277 11.77 -8.17 16.20
C SER A 277 12.05 -7.00 15.26
N GLU A 278 11.43 -6.97 14.08
CA GLU A 278 11.53 -5.86 13.12
C GLU A 278 10.71 -4.64 13.54
N ILE A 279 9.74 -4.81 14.44
CA ILE A 279 9.01 -3.70 15.06
C ILE A 279 9.92 -3.08 16.12
N HIS A 280 10.71 -2.11 15.70
CA HIS A 280 11.56 -1.35 16.61
C HIS A 280 10.71 -0.38 17.45
N ALA A 281 11.08 -0.23 18.72
CA ALA A 281 10.43 0.70 19.65
C ALA A 281 11.07 2.11 19.66
N ASP A 282 12.02 2.38 18.76
CA ASP A 282 12.70 3.69 18.66
C ASP A 282 11.92 4.68 17.78
N PHE A 283 10.79 5.16 18.29
CA PHE A 283 9.85 6.00 17.55
C PHE A 283 10.40 7.39 17.17
N ALA A 284 11.68 7.70 17.43
CA ALA A 284 12.28 9.00 17.16
C ALA A 284 12.17 9.42 15.69
N ARG A 285 12.28 8.47 14.76
CA ARG A 285 12.20 8.76 13.31
C ARG A 285 10.78 8.75 12.77
N HIS A 286 9.90 7.91 13.32
CA HIS A 286 8.56 7.69 12.79
C HIS A 286 7.51 7.55 13.90
N PRO A 287 7.16 8.64 14.59
CA PRO A 287 6.38 8.57 15.83
C PRO A 287 4.92 8.16 15.62
N ASN A 288 4.38 8.40 14.42
CA ASN A 288 2.96 8.24 14.12
C ASN A 288 2.66 7.13 13.11
N TRP A 289 3.59 6.19 12.96
CA TRP A 289 3.44 5.07 12.03
C TRP A 289 2.90 3.81 12.70
N TRP A 290 1.95 3.19 12.03
CA TRP A 290 1.33 1.95 12.46
C TRP A 290 1.50 0.87 11.38
N THR A 291 1.64 -0.38 11.80
CA THR A 291 1.80 -1.55 10.93
C THR A 291 0.99 -2.72 11.46
N ASP A 292 0.84 -3.77 10.64
CA ASP A 292 0.23 -5.03 11.05
C ASP A 292 0.85 -5.58 12.33
N ASP A 293 0.03 -6.21 13.18
CA ASP A 293 0.54 -6.95 14.32
C ASP A 293 1.17 -8.28 13.87
N LEU A 294 2.49 -8.38 14.03
CA LEU A 294 3.29 -9.54 13.62
C LEU A 294 3.20 -10.74 14.58
N SER A 295 2.42 -10.65 15.65
CA SER A 295 2.26 -11.79 16.58
C SER A 295 1.56 -12.96 15.87
N PRO A 296 2.09 -14.19 15.96
CA PRO A 296 1.47 -15.38 15.35
C PRO A 296 0.00 -15.61 15.78
N ALA A 297 -0.37 -15.16 16.98
CA ALA A 297 -1.74 -15.24 17.48
C ALA A 297 -2.76 -14.46 16.62
N PHE A 298 -2.31 -13.44 15.89
CA PHE A 298 -3.14 -12.60 15.02
C PHE A 298 -2.98 -12.92 13.53
N ALA A 299 -2.26 -13.99 13.19
CA ALA A 299 -2.06 -14.39 11.80
C ALA A 299 -3.20 -15.30 11.29
N GLU A 300 -3.47 -15.19 9.99
CA GLU A 300 -4.16 -16.21 9.18
C GLU A 300 -3.15 -16.79 8.19
N GLY A 301 -2.59 -17.97 8.51
CA GLY A 301 -1.44 -18.52 7.76
C GLY A 301 -0.23 -17.57 7.82
N ASN A 302 0.28 -17.16 6.66
CA ASN A 302 1.40 -16.20 6.55
C ASN A 302 0.92 -14.72 6.51
N HIS A 303 -0.34 -14.45 6.83
CA HIS A 303 -0.90 -13.10 6.81
C HIS A 303 -1.01 -12.56 8.24
N PHE A 304 0.06 -11.92 8.70
CA PHE A 304 0.11 -11.28 10.02
C PHE A 304 -0.91 -10.15 10.14
N GLY A 305 -1.48 -9.99 11.33
CA GLY A 305 -2.58 -9.07 11.63
C GLY A 305 -3.95 -9.48 11.05
N ALA A 306 -4.03 -10.39 10.06
CA ALA A 306 -5.27 -10.70 9.34
C ALA A 306 -6.40 -11.18 10.26
N LYS A 307 -6.10 -11.93 11.32
CA LYS A 307 -7.12 -12.43 12.25
C LYS A 307 -7.83 -11.30 13.02
N THR A 308 -7.18 -10.13 13.16
CA THR A 308 -7.78 -8.94 13.79
C THR A 308 -8.97 -8.43 12.99
N VAL A 309 -8.93 -8.59 11.67
CA VAL A 309 -10.03 -8.28 10.75
C VAL A 309 -10.98 -9.47 10.63
N SER A 310 -10.45 -10.68 10.38
CA SER A 310 -11.24 -11.89 10.13
C SER A 310 -12.32 -12.17 11.17
N ARG A 311 -12.05 -11.88 12.44
CA ARG A 311 -13.01 -12.09 13.53
C ARG A 311 -14.30 -11.26 13.40
N HIS A 312 -14.24 -10.14 12.67
CA HIS A 312 -15.38 -9.25 12.42
C HIS A 312 -16.10 -9.55 11.10
N ARG A 313 -15.61 -10.52 10.31
CA ARG A 313 -16.06 -10.73 8.93
C ARG A 313 -17.57 -10.99 8.82
N MET A 314 -18.10 -11.88 9.65
CA MET A 314 -19.53 -12.20 9.60
C MET A 314 -20.41 -11.00 9.99
N GLU A 315 -19.97 -10.20 10.96
CA GLU A 315 -20.69 -8.99 11.40
C GLU A 315 -20.75 -7.96 10.27
N TYR A 316 -19.59 -7.66 9.67
CA TYR A 316 -19.49 -6.75 8.53
C TYR A 316 -20.32 -7.23 7.34
N LEU A 317 -20.24 -8.51 6.98
CA LEU A 317 -20.96 -9.05 5.83
C LEU A 317 -22.49 -9.05 6.03
N LYS A 318 -22.97 -9.20 7.26
CA LYS A 318 -24.39 -9.03 7.58
C LYS A 318 -24.84 -7.59 7.37
N ASP A 319 -24.11 -6.62 7.93
CA ASP A 319 -24.40 -5.19 7.74
C ASP A 319 -24.34 -4.80 6.24
N PHE A 320 -23.34 -5.30 5.50
CA PHE A 320 -23.22 -5.08 4.06
C PHE A 320 -24.43 -5.62 3.28
N ALA A 321 -24.84 -6.86 3.58
CA ALA A 321 -25.97 -7.50 2.91
C ALA A 321 -27.30 -6.77 3.21
N GLU A 322 -27.49 -6.31 4.44
CA GLU A 322 -28.67 -5.54 4.85
C GLU A 322 -28.73 -4.19 4.11
N ARG A 323 -27.62 -3.45 4.07
CA ARG A 323 -27.56 -2.14 3.39
C ARG A 323 -27.76 -2.25 1.88
N LEU A 324 -27.26 -3.30 1.25
CA LEU A 324 -27.39 -3.51 -0.19
C LEU A 324 -28.80 -3.99 -0.59
N ALA A 325 -29.57 -4.55 0.36
CA ALA A 325 -30.93 -4.99 0.10
C ALA A 325 -31.95 -3.84 0.00
N HIS A 326 -31.58 -2.63 0.43
CA HIS A 326 -32.38 -1.41 0.41
C HIS A 326 -32.01 -0.48 -0.74
#